data_AF-A0A2N2XTV2-F1
#
_entry.id   AF-A0A2N2XTV2-F1
#
_cell.length_a   1.000
_cell.length_b   1.000
_cell.length_c   1.000
_cell.angle_alpha   90.00
_cell.angle_beta   90.00
_cell.angle_gamma   90.00
#
_symmetry.space_group_name_H-M   'P 1'
#
loop_
_entity.id
_entity.type
_entity.pdbx_description
1 polymer ?
#
loop_
_entity_poly.entity_id
_entity_poly.type
_entity_poly.pdbx_seq_one_letter_code
_entity_poly.pdbx_strand_id
1 'polypeptide(L)' 'VIMEEYLKKHPAPEDIEYYLCGPPMMNQAVLKMLDDYGVPKEMIAFDDFGG' A
#
# COMPACT_ATOMS: atom_id res chain seq x y z
N VAL A 1 -11.52 5.00 2.43
CA VAL A 1 -12.28 4.26 1.40
C VAL A 1 -11.63 2.93 1.09
N ILE A 2 -10.41 2.85 0.53
CA ILE A 2 -9.79 1.56 0.13
C ILE A 2 -9.60 0.60 1.32
N MET A 3 -9.09 1.08 2.45
CA MET A 3 -8.88 0.24 3.63
C MET A 3 -10.16 -0.42 4.15
N GLU A 4 -11.19 0.38 4.42
CA GLU A 4 -12.46 -0.08 4.99
C GLU A 4 -13.32 -0.88 4.01
N GLU A 5 -13.34 -0.47 2.73
CA GLU A 5 -14.27 -1.06 1.77
C GLU A 5 -13.72 -2.26 1.02
N TYR A 6 -12.39 -2.39 0.92
CA TYR A 6 -11.73 -3.42 0.12
C TYR A 6 -10.74 -4.26 0.95
N LEU A 7 -9.70 -3.64 1.52
CA LEU A 7 -8.60 -4.41 2.14
C LEU A 7 -9.06 -5.19 3.37
N LYS A 8 -9.93 -4.61 4.21
CA LYS A 8 -10.52 -5.31 5.37
C LYS A 8 -11.41 -6.50 5.01
N LYS A 9 -11.94 -6.55 3.79
CA LYS A 9 -12.81 -7.62 3.31
C LYS A 9 -12.04 -8.65 2.46
N HIS A 10 -10.77 -8.37 2.15
CA HIS A 10 -9.94 -9.26 1.36
C HIS A 10 -9.39 -10.39 2.25
N PRO A 11 -9.44 -11.66 1.81
CA PRO A 11 -9.04 -12.79 2.65
C PRO A 11 -7.52 -12.90 2.87
N ALA A 12 -6.73 -12.36 1.94
CA ALA A 12 -5.25 -12.34 2.00
C ALA A 12 -4.71 -11.04 1.40
N PRO A 13 -4.82 -9.90 2.10
CA PRO A 13 -4.30 -8.61 1.65
C PRO A 13 -2.77 -8.58 1.50
N GLU A 14 -2.04 -9.46 2.19
CA GLU A 14 -0.59 -9.65 2.09
C GLU A 14 -0.14 -10.25 0.75
N ASP A 15 -1.02 -10.96 0.04
CA ASP A 15 -0.72 -11.60 -1.25
C ASP A 15 -1.03 -10.70 -2.46
N ILE A 16 -1.43 -9.45 -2.22
CA ILE A 16 -1.72 -8.47 -3.29
C ILE A 16 -0.44 -7.74 -3.66
N GLU A 17 -0.17 -7.60 -4.96
CA GLU A 17 0.88 -6.71 -5.46
C GLU A 17 0.38 -5.25 -5.50
N TYR A 18 0.98 -4.39 -4.67
CA TYR A 18 0.63 -2.97 -4.55
C TYR A 18 1.56 -2.12 -5.40
N TYR A 19 0.99 -1.46 -6.42
CA TYR A 19 1.69 -0.51 -7.26
C TYR A 19 1.28 0.92 -6.87
N LEU A 20 2.23 1.70 -6.35
CA LEU A 20 2.01 3.03 -5.80
C LEU A 20 2.70 4.10 -6.65
N CYS A 21 2.01 5.21 -6.90
CA CYS A 21 2.58 6.40 -7.52
C CYS A 21 1.82 7.62 -6.99
N GLY A 22 2.55 8.62 -6.49
CA GLY A 22 1.98 9.88 -6.07
C GLY A 22 2.90 10.69 -5.14
N PRO A 23 2.40 11.77 -4.52
CA PRO A 23 3.21 12.69 -3.74
C PRO A 23 3.87 12.03 -2.53
N PRO A 24 5.04 12.51 -2.06
CA PRO A 24 5.78 11.90 -0.94
C PRO A 24 4.92 11.67 0.31
N MET A 25 4.06 12.62 0.66
CA MET A 25 3.16 12.50 1.83
C MET A 25 2.10 11.40 1.65
N MET A 26 1.63 11.18 0.42
CA MET A 26 0.66 10.12 0.13
C MET A 26 1.35 8.75 0.22
N ASN A 27 2.51 8.60 -0.41
CA ASN A 27 3.24 7.34 -0.42
C ASN A 27 3.62 6.91 1.00
N GLN A 28 4.12 7.85 1.83
CA GLN A 28 4.44 7.56 3.23
C GLN A 28 3.22 7.10 4.04
N ALA A 29 2.06 7.74 3.86
CA ALA A 29 0.84 7.35 4.56
C ALA A 29 0.35 5.95 4.14
N VAL A 30 0.40 5.64 2.85
CA VAL A 30 -0.02 4.32 2.33
C VAL A 30 0.97 3.23 2.74
N LEU A 31 2.28 3.50 2.67
CA LEU A 31 3.31 2.55 3.11
C LEU A 31 3.16 2.22 4.59
N LYS A 32 2.94 3.22 5.45
CA LYS A 32 2.70 2.98 6.88
C LYS A 32 1.44 2.13 7.09
N MET A 33 0.36 2.40 6.35
CA MET A 33 -0.87 1.64 6.46
C MET A 33 -0.69 0.18 6.02
N LEU A 34 0.06 -0.09 4.94
CA LEU A 34 0.36 -1.45 4.48
C LEU A 34 1.28 -2.20 5.47
N ASP A 35 2.27 -1.51 6.05
CA ASP A 35 3.17 -2.05 7.07
C ASP A 35 2.42 -2.43 8.36
N ASP A 36 1.53 -1.54 8.85
CA ASP A 36 0.64 -1.82 10.00
C ASP A 36 -0.29 -3.03 9.74
N TYR A 37 -0.56 -3.35 8.47
CA TYR A 37 -1.43 -4.44 8.04
C TYR A 37 -0.68 -5.75 7.75
N GLY A 38 0.65 -5.75 7.86
CA GLY A 38 1.48 -6.94 7.67
C GLY A 38 1.79 -7.28 6.21
N VAL A 39 1.58 -6.34 5.28
CA VAL A 39 1.93 -6.55 3.87
C VAL A 39 3.45 -6.54 3.72
N PRO A 40 4.06 -7.60 3.14
CA PRO A 40 5.51 -7.65 2.94
C PRO A 40 6.00 -6.57 1.97
N LYS A 41 7.21 -6.06 2.19
CA LYS A 41 7.78 -4.98 1.35
C LYS A 41 8.00 -5.42 -0.10
N GLU A 42 8.28 -6.71 -0.32
CA GLU A 42 8.40 -7.31 -1.64
C GLU A 42 7.12 -7.25 -2.48
N MET A 43 5.96 -7.10 -1.82
CA MET A 43 4.66 -6.95 -2.48
C MET A 43 4.34 -5.49 -2.81
N ILE A 44 5.23 -4.55 -2.50
CA ILE A 44 5.01 -3.11 -2.68
C ILE A 44 6.03 -2.56 -3.68
N ALA A 45 5.56 -2.25 -4.88
CA ALA A 45 6.30 -1.48 -5.86
C ALA A 45 5.80 -0.03 -5.82
N PHE A 46 6.70 0.95 -5.68
CA PHE A 46 6.35 2.35 -5.85
C PHE A 46 7.24 3.00 -6.89
N ASP A 47 6.63 3.85 -7.71
CA ASP A 47 7.34 4.71 -8.64
C ASP A 47 7.37 6.12 -8.04
N ASP A 48 8.58 6.56 -7.71
CA ASP A 48 8.83 7.93 -7.29
C ASP A 48 9.13 8.73 -8.56
N PHE A 49 8.10 9.40 -9.09
CA PHE A 49 8.20 10.25 -10.27
C PHE A 49 9.15 11.46 -10.10
N GLY A 50 9.93 11.51 -9.01
CA GLY A 50 11.05 12.41 -8.84
C GLY A 50 10.60 13.77 -8.31
N GLY A 51 11.24 14.20 -7.22
CA GLY A 51 11.11 15.57 -6.70
C GLY A 51 11.52 16.64 -7.70
#